data_AF-A0A9X3YQY4-F1
#
_entry.id   AF-A0A9X3YQY4-F1
#
_cell.length_a   1.000
_cell.length_b   1.000
_cell.length_c   1.000
_cell.angle_alpha   90.00
_cell.angle_beta   90.00
_cell.angle_gamma   90.00
#
_symmetry.space_group_name_H-M   'P 1'
#
loop_
_entity.id
_entity.type
_entity.pdbx_description
1 polymer ?
#
loop_
_entity_poly.entity_id
_entity_poly.type
_entity_poly.pdbx_seq_one_letter_code
_entity_poly.pdbx_strand_id
1 'polypeptide(L)' 'MAKRKSTSATPSAKRTRSNPSPYSQAVVFDEREIPYIRLRGFWLAAAGFEPADDLKVAVSKGRIVVTRR' A
#
# COMPACT_ATOMS: atom_id res chain seq x y z
N MET A 1 28.41 41.31 37.43
CA MET A 1 27.29 41.09 36.49
C MET A 1 27.59 39.85 35.67
N ALA A 2 26.90 38.73 35.89
CA ALA A 2 27.13 37.46 35.19
C ALA A 2 26.03 37.21 34.13
N LYS A 3 26.46 36.93 32.90
CA LYS A 3 25.66 36.75 31.69
C LYS A 3 24.90 35.42 31.74
N ARG A 4 23.57 35.46 31.53
CA ARG A 4 22.71 34.28 31.33
C ARG A 4 23.12 33.53 30.06
N LYS A 5 23.17 32.20 30.09
CA LYS A 5 23.27 31.37 28.88
C LYS A 5 22.11 30.37 28.83
N SER A 6 21.45 30.42 27.70
CA SER A 6 20.19 29.81 27.30
C SER A 6 20.22 28.28 27.27
N THR A 7 19.13 27.67 27.77
CA THR A 7 18.77 26.26 27.60
C THR A 7 18.60 25.91 26.12
N SER A 8 19.45 25.03 25.59
CA SER A 8 19.24 24.38 24.30
C SER A 8 18.48 23.07 24.52
N ALA A 9 17.16 23.10 24.31
CA ALA A 9 16.36 21.88 24.22
C ALA A 9 16.63 21.21 22.86
N THR A 10 17.29 20.05 22.88
CA THR A 10 17.43 19.18 21.70
C THR A 10 16.05 18.59 21.36
N PRO A 11 15.52 18.75 20.14
CA PRO A 11 14.29 18.05 19.76
C PRO A 11 14.59 16.55 19.66
N SER A 12 13.98 15.79 20.57
CA SER A 12 13.94 14.33 20.55
C SER A 12 13.21 13.89 19.27
N ALA A 13 13.98 13.39 18.30
CA ALA A 13 13.44 12.81 17.08
C ALA A 13 12.58 11.59 17.46
N LYS A 14 11.26 11.74 17.46
CA LYS A 14 10.32 10.63 17.55
C LYS A 14 10.55 9.73 16.35
N ARG A 15 11.23 8.61 16.58
CA ARG A 15 11.37 7.50 15.64
C ARG A 15 10.00 6.85 15.49
N THR A 16 9.18 7.37 14.59
CA THR A 16 7.89 6.78 14.21
C THR A 16 8.19 5.39 13.67
N ARG A 17 7.83 4.34 14.43
CA ARG A 17 7.82 2.97 13.91
C ARG A 17 6.78 2.95 12.79
N SER A 18 7.24 2.93 11.54
CA SER A 18 6.38 2.62 10.40
C SER A 18 5.79 1.25 10.66
N ASN A 19 4.50 1.19 10.98
CA ASN A 19 3.78 -0.06 11.09
C ASN A 19 3.72 -0.65 9.67
N PRO A 20 4.38 -1.78 9.38
CA PRO A 20 4.31 -2.35 8.04
C PRO A 20 2.85 -2.74 7.80
N SER A 21 2.26 -2.16 6.75
CA SER A 21 0.94 -2.57 6.29
C SER A 21 0.93 -4.10 6.11
N PRO A 22 -0.06 -4.85 6.64
CA PRO A 22 -0.16 -6.29 6.42
C PRO A 22 -0.34 -6.63 4.93
N TYR A 23 -0.69 -5.65 4.10
CA TYR A 23 -0.78 -5.77 2.64
C TYR A 23 0.58 -5.65 1.91
N SER A 24 1.70 -5.64 2.65
CA SER A 24 3.06 -5.57 2.12
C SER A 24 3.73 -6.94 1.95
N GLN A 25 2.96 -8.04 1.95
CA GLN A 25 3.46 -9.30 1.40
C GLN A 25 3.57 -9.13 -0.11
N ALA A 26 4.71 -8.60 -0.55
CA ALA A 26 5.09 -8.60 -1.94
C ALA A 26 5.29 -10.05 -2.35
N VAL A 27 4.26 -10.65 -2.94
CA VAL A 27 4.45 -11.83 -3.78
C VAL A 27 5.41 -11.39 -4.87
N VAL A 28 6.63 -11.90 -4.83
CA VAL A 28 7.64 -11.63 -5.85
C VAL A 28 7.24 -12.45 -7.06
N PHE A 29 6.38 -11.87 -7.90
CA PHE A 29 6.22 -12.36 -9.27
C PHE A 29 7.53 -12.05 -10.01
N ASP A 30 7.96 -12.94 -10.91
CA ASP A 30 9.03 -12.59 -11.84
C ASP A 30 8.47 -11.55 -12.83
N GLU A 31 8.52 -10.27 -12.43
CA GLU A 31 7.81 -9.13 -13.04
C GLU A 31 8.27 -8.81 -14.47
N ARG A 32 9.21 -9.58 -15.03
CA ARG A 32 9.93 -9.21 -16.25
C ARG A 32 9.22 -9.59 -17.54
N GLU A 33 8.23 -10.49 -17.52
CA GLU A 33 7.62 -11.02 -18.77
C GLU A 33 6.12 -10.83 -18.92
N ILE A 34 5.37 -10.60 -17.84
CA ILE A 34 3.90 -10.52 -17.92
C ILE A 34 3.44 -9.11 -17.53
N PRO A 35 2.80 -8.35 -18.45
CA PRO A 35 2.24 -7.06 -18.09
C PRO A 35 1.14 -7.27 -17.05
N TYR A 36 1.32 -6.67 -15.88
CA TYR A 36 0.37 -6.73 -14.79
C TYR A 36 -0.17 -5.35 -14.44
N ILE A 37 -1.42 -5.30 -13.97
CA ILE A 37 -2.04 -4.09 -13.46
C ILE A 37 -2.29 -4.29 -11.97
N ARG A 38 -1.65 -3.48 -11.14
CA ARG A 38 -1.92 -3.47 -9.70
C ARG A 38 -3.18 -2.65 -9.42
N LEU A 39 -4.25 -3.34 -9.06
CA LEU A 39 -5.46 -2.70 -8.56
C LEU A 39 -5.21 -2.23 -7.11
N ARG A 40 -5.38 -0.93 -6.84
CA ARG A 40 -5.18 -0.33 -5.51
C ARG A 40 -6.48 0.26 -4.99
N GLY A 41 -6.70 0.17 -3.68
CA GLY A 41 -7.73 0.92 -2.96
C GLY A 41 -8.74 0.05 -2.21
N PHE A 42 -9.42 0.67 -1.26
CA PHE A 42 -10.43 0.01 -0.40
C PHE A 42 -11.69 -0.42 -1.18
N TRP A 43 -11.88 0.07 -2.41
CA TRP A 43 -13.04 -0.26 -3.23
C TRP A 43 -13.12 -1.75 -3.59
N LEU A 44 -11.97 -2.44 -3.71
CA LEU A 44 -11.95 -3.89 -3.93
C LEU A 44 -12.52 -4.64 -2.72
N ALA A 45 -12.07 -4.30 -1.52
CA ALA A 45 -12.59 -4.86 -0.28
C ALA A 45 -14.07 -4.49 -0.08
N ALA A 46 -14.46 -3.24 -0.40
CA ALA A 46 -15.85 -2.81 -0.34
C ALA A 46 -16.76 -3.53 -1.34
N ALA A 47 -16.21 -3.94 -2.48
CA ALA A 47 -16.88 -4.81 -3.45
C ALA A 47 -16.79 -6.31 -3.08
N GLY A 48 -16.20 -6.64 -1.92
CA GLY A 48 -16.14 -7.99 -1.36
C GLY A 48 -15.04 -8.87 -1.96
N PHE A 49 -13.99 -8.30 -2.57
CA PHE A 49 -12.83 -9.07 -3.02
C PHE A 49 -11.82 -9.26 -1.88
N GLU A 50 -11.25 -10.46 -1.81
CA GLU A 50 -10.19 -10.82 -0.87
C GLU A 50 -8.89 -11.21 -1.61
N PRO A 51 -7.71 -11.05 -0.97
CA PRO A 51 -6.47 -11.60 -1.51
C PRO A 51 -6.62 -13.09 -1.79
N ALA A 52 -6.07 -13.56 -2.91
CA ALA A 52 -6.16 -14.94 -3.40
C ALA A 52 -7.56 -15.40 -3.87
N ASP A 53 -8.54 -14.50 -3.99
CA ASP A 53 -9.76 -14.79 -4.74
C ASP A 53 -9.44 -15.17 -6.20
N ASP A 54 -10.12 -16.19 -6.71
CA ASP A 54 -10.13 -16.49 -8.13
C ASP A 54 -10.96 -15.45 -8.88
N LEU A 55 -10.35 -14.85 -9.90
CA LEU A 55 -10.97 -13.78 -10.69
C LEU A 55 -11.23 -14.23 -12.11
N LYS A 56 -12.39 -13.81 -12.64
CA LYS A 56 -12.66 -13.81 -14.08
C LYS A 56 -12.42 -12.40 -14.61
N VAL A 57 -11.56 -12.29 -15.62
CA VAL A 57 -11.24 -11.03 -16.30
C VAL A 57 -11.83 -11.05 -17.71
N ALA A 58 -12.55 -10.00 -18.07
CA ALA A 58 -13.14 -9.84 -19.40
C ALA A 58 -12.99 -8.40 -19.90
N VAL A 59 -13.04 -8.21 -21.22
CA VAL A 59 -13.14 -6.88 -21.84
C VAL A 59 -14.57 -6.68 -22.32
N SER A 60 -15.21 -5.60 -21.87
CA SER A 60 -16.56 -5.23 -22.30
C SER A 60 -16.67 -3.72 -22.48
N LYS A 61 -17.18 -3.29 -23.64
CA LYS A 61 -17.36 -1.86 -23.98
C LYS A 61 -16.09 -1.02 -23.75
N GLY A 62 -14.93 -1.55 -24.11
CA GLY A 62 -13.63 -0.88 -23.93
C GLY A 62 -13.15 -0.78 -22.48
N ARG A 63 -13.76 -1.54 -21.55
CA ARG A 63 -13.38 -1.57 -20.13
C ARG A 63 -12.95 -2.97 -19.73
N ILE A 64 -12.00 -3.05 -18.80
CA ILE A 64 -11.66 -4.29 -18.10
C ILE A 64 -12.72 -4.50 -17.01
N VAL A 65 -13.38 -5.64 -17.05
CA VAL A 65 -14.36 -6.07 -16.06
C VAL A 65 -13.76 -7.22 -15.27
N VAL A 66 -13.72 -7.06 -13.96
CA VAL A 66 -13.21 -8.06 -13.02
C VAL A 66 -14.38 -8.53 -12.16
N THR A 67 -14.61 -9.85 -12.13
CA THR A 67 -15.65 -10.47 -11.32
C THR A 67 -15.06 -11.63 -10.53
N ARG A 68 -15.56 -11.87 -9.31
CA ARG A 68 -15.23 -13.09 -8.54
C ARG A 68 -15.76 -14.32 -9.28
N ARG A 69 -15.03 -15.44 -9.19
CA ARG A 69 -15.47 -16.73 -9.72
C ARG A 69 -16.35 -17.48 -8.73
#